data_AF-E3QU64-F1
#
_entry.id   AF-E3QU64-F1
#
_cell.length_a   1.000
_cell.length_b   1.000
_cell.length_c   1.000
_cell.angle_alpha   90.00
_cell.angle_beta   90.00
_cell.angle_gamma   90.00
#
_symmetry.space_group_name_H-M   'P 1'
#
loop_
_entity.id
_entity.type
_entity.pdbx_description
1 polymer ?
#
loop_
_entity_poly.entity_id
_entity_poly.type
_entity_poly.pdbx_seq_one_letter_code
_entity_poly.pdbx_strand_id
1 'polypeptide(L)'
;MPFAPSLLGLVLWVATHGVQGLSLSTRCSVEGINSFLAEDDMAEVLVAYSISSNGSFGEAGNVAYPQNATHLPSLCAATINITSSSTSSYTFGVFLPDEWNKRFLAVGNGGFSGDINWYAMGTGAKYGFATISTSTGHNSTSQDMSWALNNPETKADWAGRSLHGSTILAKAIVAGYYGNAARKSYYSGCSTKGRQGVKSAQDHPEDFDGILAGAPAGMSTSQQLWQLKVGAINLPVDGPGYLPNALFEVIGQEVLRQYDGSDGVDDGVIMDPKHCNFRPEKLLCTSSPVNRSACLTAPQVSTLKQLYLPLIQLDADVNNLTYIYPNFGLGSEVQMLSSFGPNNEPSLYGTDYAKNYLFDDLDWDWKVNFNYSTFVEATKRNPGNVNANNFNLSTFHGRGGKLVQYHGYADGLIPTDVSRVLYDETWMAMAEQGIDLDDFYRLFLVPGMQHCSGSMYDAPWYFGASEHSSNLEANGQHVFPVPGLDDPQHDALLALVSWVEGGKGVNELVATKYANDTVS
;
A
#
# COMPACT_ATOMS: atom_id res chain seq x y z
N MET A 1 -47.76 52.01 -39.95
CA MET A 1 -47.25 50.64 -40.20
C MET A 1 -45.78 50.57 -39.78
N PRO A 2 -45.28 49.38 -39.38
CA PRO A 2 -44.51 49.18 -38.14
C PRO A 2 -43.08 48.62 -38.43
N PHE A 3 -42.23 48.16 -37.50
CA PHE A 3 -42.40 47.62 -36.12
C PHE A 3 -41.28 48.03 -35.16
N ALA A 4 -41.53 47.82 -33.86
CA ALA A 4 -40.51 47.47 -32.87
C ALA A 4 -40.87 46.08 -32.28
N PRO A 5 -39.89 45.18 -32.02
CA PRO A 5 -40.16 43.88 -31.41
C PRO A 5 -40.14 43.97 -29.87
N SER A 6 -41.09 43.28 -29.22
CA SER A 6 -41.07 43.02 -27.79
C SER A 6 -40.33 41.70 -27.50
N LEU A 7 -39.53 41.68 -26.43
CA LEU A 7 -39.09 40.43 -25.80
C LEU A 7 -39.96 40.19 -24.56
N LEU A 8 -40.71 39.09 -24.55
CA LEU A 8 -41.35 38.59 -23.33
C LEU A 8 -40.28 37.98 -22.42
N GLY A 9 -40.31 38.34 -21.14
CA GLY A 9 -39.50 37.67 -20.13
C GLY A 9 -40.05 36.29 -19.81
N LEU A 10 -39.22 35.26 -19.94
CA LEU A 10 -39.51 33.93 -19.40
C LEU A 10 -39.17 33.94 -17.90
N VAL A 11 -40.16 33.86 -17.03
CA VAL A 11 -39.94 33.66 -15.59
C VAL A 11 -39.77 32.16 -15.36
N LEU A 12 -38.53 31.69 -15.22
CA LEU A 12 -38.27 30.32 -14.73
C LEU A 12 -38.69 30.24 -13.25
N TRP A 13 -39.66 29.39 -12.97
CA TRP A 13 -39.92 28.92 -11.61
C TRP A 13 -38.82 27.95 -11.21
N VAL A 14 -37.91 28.38 -10.33
CA VAL A 14 -37.02 27.47 -9.62
C VAL A 14 -37.85 26.77 -8.55
N ALA A 15 -38.19 25.49 -8.79
CA ALA A 15 -38.85 24.66 -7.81
C ALA A 15 -37.84 24.25 -6.72
N THR A 16 -37.68 25.10 -5.70
CA THR A 16 -36.93 24.78 -4.49
C THR A 16 -37.64 23.65 -3.73
N HIS A 17 -37.29 22.41 -4.04
CA HIS A 17 -37.65 21.26 -3.21
C HIS A 17 -36.89 21.41 -1.89
N GLY A 18 -37.59 21.91 -0.86
CA GLY A 18 -37.07 22.02 0.48
C GLY A 18 -36.85 20.61 1.04
N VAL A 19 -35.61 20.12 0.97
CA VAL A 19 -35.19 18.93 1.70
C VAL A 19 -35.36 19.25 3.19
N GLN A 20 -36.41 18.70 3.80
CA GLN A 20 -36.57 18.77 5.24
C GLN A 20 -35.37 18.08 5.87
N GLY A 21 -34.72 18.76 6.83
CA GLY A 21 -33.49 18.27 7.46
C GLY A 21 -33.74 17.00 8.26
N LEU A 22 -33.59 15.84 7.62
CA LEU A 22 -33.50 14.54 8.30
C LEU A 22 -32.33 14.55 9.29
N SER A 23 -32.56 14.05 10.50
CA SER A 23 -31.51 13.83 11.50
C SER A 23 -30.49 12.83 10.98
N LEU A 24 -29.24 12.89 11.46
CA LEU A 24 -28.20 11.94 11.03
C LEU A 24 -28.64 10.47 11.23
N SER A 25 -29.32 10.19 12.34
CA SER A 25 -29.93 8.88 12.64
C SER A 25 -30.95 8.38 11.61
N THR A 26 -31.66 9.26 10.89
CA THR A 26 -32.59 8.87 9.81
C THR A 26 -31.94 8.87 8.42
N ARG A 27 -30.71 9.36 8.29
CA ARG A 27 -29.90 9.22 7.06
C ARG A 27 -29.14 7.89 7.02
N CYS A 28 -28.88 7.29 8.18
CA CYS A 28 -28.23 6.00 8.29
C CYS A 28 -29.23 4.83 8.13
N SER A 29 -29.79 4.69 6.93
CA SER A 29 -30.53 3.51 6.48
C SER A 29 -30.18 3.19 5.02
N VAL A 30 -30.60 2.03 4.53
CA VAL A 30 -30.43 1.65 3.12
C VAL A 30 -31.05 2.71 2.21
N GLU A 31 -32.30 3.10 2.48
CA GLU A 31 -33.02 4.14 1.73
C GLU A 31 -32.35 5.51 1.89
N GLY A 32 -31.85 5.82 3.09
CA GLY A 32 -31.16 7.08 3.39
C GLY A 32 -29.89 7.26 2.56
N ILE A 33 -28.99 6.27 2.54
CA ILE A 33 -27.77 6.31 1.72
C ILE A 33 -28.10 6.21 0.23
N ASN A 34 -29.07 5.37 -0.16
CA ASN A 34 -29.47 5.21 -1.56
C ASN A 34 -30.08 6.50 -2.14
N SER A 35 -30.62 7.40 -1.31
CA SER A 35 -31.09 8.72 -1.76
C SER A 35 -29.99 9.68 -2.22
N PHE A 36 -28.72 9.33 -2.02
CA PHE A 36 -27.55 10.09 -2.48
C PHE A 36 -26.87 9.48 -3.72
N LEU A 37 -27.39 8.37 -4.25
CA LEU A 37 -26.91 7.70 -5.46
C LEU A 37 -27.83 8.04 -6.64
N ALA A 38 -27.28 8.12 -7.84
CA ALA A 38 -28.02 8.26 -9.09
C ALA A 38 -28.31 6.88 -9.72
N GLU A 39 -29.34 6.79 -10.57
CA GLU A 39 -29.71 5.52 -11.24
C GLU A 39 -28.60 5.04 -12.21
N ASP A 40 -27.78 5.94 -12.73
CA ASP A 40 -26.66 5.66 -13.64
C ASP A 40 -25.34 5.29 -12.93
N ASP A 41 -25.26 5.37 -11.59
CA ASP A 41 -24.09 4.93 -10.81
C ASP A 41 -23.89 3.41 -10.81
N MET A 42 -24.86 2.63 -11.29
CA MET A 42 -24.85 1.15 -11.31
C MET A 42 -24.60 0.53 -9.91
N ALA A 43 -25.07 1.23 -8.87
CA ALA A 43 -24.76 0.97 -7.46
C ALA A 43 -25.99 0.58 -6.63
N GLU A 44 -25.80 -0.26 -5.62
CA GLU A 44 -26.83 -0.73 -4.70
C GLU A 44 -26.31 -0.67 -3.25
N VAL A 45 -27.05 -0.05 -2.34
CA VAL A 45 -26.74 -0.08 -0.90
C VAL A 45 -27.19 -1.40 -0.31
N LEU A 46 -26.24 -2.26 0.08
CA LEU A 46 -26.53 -3.59 0.63
C LEU A 46 -26.99 -3.51 2.10
N VAL A 47 -26.28 -2.71 2.90
CA VAL A 47 -26.55 -2.53 4.33
C VAL A 47 -26.18 -1.12 4.78
N ALA A 48 -26.86 -0.63 5.82
CA ALA A 48 -26.49 0.57 6.56
C ALA A 48 -26.88 0.41 8.04
N TYR A 49 -25.96 0.72 8.96
CA TYR A 49 -26.11 0.53 10.40
C TYR A 49 -25.57 1.74 11.18
N SER A 50 -26.37 2.22 12.13
CA SER A 50 -25.89 3.20 13.12
C SER A 50 -25.08 2.49 14.20
N ILE A 51 -23.83 2.89 14.38
CA ILE A 51 -22.90 2.38 15.38
C ILE A 51 -22.83 3.40 16.53
N SER A 52 -23.05 2.95 17.76
CA SER A 52 -22.90 3.79 18.95
C SER A 52 -21.42 4.07 19.25
N SER A 53 -21.13 5.15 19.97
CA SER A 53 -19.78 5.39 20.51
C SER A 53 -19.27 4.20 21.33
N ASN A 54 -17.98 3.91 21.20
CA ASN A 54 -17.30 2.68 21.65
C ASN A 54 -17.85 1.38 21.02
N GLY A 55 -18.50 1.50 19.86
CA GLY A 55 -19.05 0.36 19.12
C GLY A 55 -17.99 -0.40 18.31
N SER A 56 -18.47 -1.42 17.58
CA SER A 56 -17.66 -2.21 16.68
C SER A 56 -18.41 -2.50 15.37
N PHE A 57 -17.65 -2.67 14.29
CA PHE A 57 -18.18 -3.05 12.98
C PHE A 57 -17.20 -3.93 12.21
N GLY A 58 -17.75 -4.85 11.41
CA GLY A 58 -17.03 -5.76 10.54
C GLY A 58 -18.02 -6.63 9.78
N GLU A 59 -17.49 -7.52 8.94
CA GLU A 59 -18.26 -8.22 7.91
C GLU A 59 -18.00 -9.72 7.97
N ALA A 60 -19.08 -10.51 8.07
CA ALA A 60 -18.96 -11.96 8.12
C ALA A 60 -18.55 -12.51 6.74
N GLY A 61 -17.51 -13.34 6.70
CA GLY A 61 -16.95 -13.86 5.45
C GLY A 61 -15.84 -13.00 4.84
N ASN A 62 -15.48 -11.88 5.48
CA ASN A 62 -14.28 -11.11 5.15
C ASN A 62 -13.04 -11.93 5.55
N VAL A 63 -12.38 -12.57 4.58
CA VAL A 63 -11.27 -13.51 4.79
C VAL A 63 -9.91 -12.82 4.86
N ALA A 64 -9.76 -11.65 4.24
CA ALA A 64 -8.52 -10.88 4.29
C ALA A 64 -8.43 -9.93 5.50
N TYR A 65 -9.55 -9.37 5.95
CA TYR A 65 -9.63 -8.50 7.13
C TYR A 65 -10.68 -9.01 8.13
N PRO A 66 -10.51 -10.24 8.69
CA PRO A 66 -11.47 -10.85 9.60
C PRO A 66 -11.56 -10.17 10.98
N GLN A 67 -10.74 -9.14 11.23
CA GLN A 67 -10.77 -8.36 12.47
C GLN A 67 -11.76 -7.19 12.33
N ASN A 68 -12.78 -7.18 13.19
CA ASN A 68 -13.68 -6.04 13.30
C ASN A 68 -12.92 -4.78 13.75
N ALA A 69 -13.31 -3.63 13.23
CA ALA A 69 -13.00 -2.36 13.88
C ALA A 69 -13.76 -2.27 15.21
N THR A 70 -13.08 -1.78 16.24
CA THR A 70 -13.64 -1.59 17.60
C THR A 70 -13.27 -0.21 18.12
N HIS A 71 -13.82 0.18 19.29
CA HIS A 71 -13.66 1.51 19.88
C HIS A 71 -14.00 2.64 18.88
N LEU A 72 -14.99 2.39 18.01
CA LEU A 72 -15.42 3.36 17.01
C LEU A 72 -16.11 4.57 17.67
N PRO A 73 -15.95 5.79 17.13
CA PRO A 73 -16.86 6.89 17.46
C PRO A 73 -18.28 6.54 16.99
N SER A 74 -19.29 7.31 17.42
CA SER A 74 -20.62 7.11 16.85
C SER A 74 -20.63 7.51 15.37
N LEU A 75 -21.12 6.60 14.53
CA LEU A 75 -20.98 6.69 13.07
C LEU A 75 -22.06 5.89 12.35
N CYS A 76 -22.30 6.22 11.08
CA CYS A 76 -22.99 5.32 10.16
C CYS A 76 -21.98 4.42 9.42
N ALA A 77 -22.21 3.11 9.43
CA ALA A 77 -21.47 2.14 8.63
C ALA A 77 -22.36 1.61 7.51
N ALA A 78 -21.92 1.67 6.25
CA ALA A 78 -22.68 1.14 5.12
C ALA A 78 -21.79 0.42 4.10
N THR A 79 -22.36 -0.59 3.43
CA THR A 79 -21.73 -1.32 2.33
C THR A 79 -22.52 -1.09 1.05
N ILE A 80 -21.81 -0.73 -0.02
CA ILE A 80 -22.38 -0.46 -1.34
C ILE A 80 -21.73 -1.42 -2.34
N ASN A 81 -22.53 -2.03 -3.20
CA ASN A 81 -22.07 -2.80 -4.36
C ASN A 81 -22.11 -1.91 -5.62
N ILE A 82 -21.10 -2.01 -6.48
CA ILE A 82 -21.04 -1.36 -7.79
C ILE A 82 -20.85 -2.44 -8.86
N THR A 83 -21.71 -2.43 -9.89
CA THR A 83 -21.53 -3.27 -11.09
C THR A 83 -20.51 -2.59 -12.01
N SER A 84 -19.28 -3.10 -12.06
CA SER A 84 -18.15 -2.47 -12.76
C SER A 84 -18.02 -2.87 -14.23
N SER A 85 -18.56 -4.04 -14.59
CA SER A 85 -18.71 -4.50 -15.97
C SER A 85 -19.86 -5.50 -16.08
N SER A 86 -20.09 -6.09 -17.26
CA SER A 86 -21.03 -7.21 -17.44
C SER A 86 -20.55 -8.52 -16.78
N THR A 87 -19.30 -8.59 -16.29
CA THR A 87 -18.68 -9.79 -15.71
C THR A 87 -17.99 -9.56 -14.37
N SER A 88 -18.09 -8.35 -13.80
CA SER A 88 -17.43 -7.98 -12.53
C SER A 88 -18.27 -6.96 -11.75
N SER A 89 -18.17 -7.03 -10.44
CA SER A 89 -18.68 -6.04 -9.49
C SER A 89 -17.74 -5.98 -8.30
N TYR A 90 -17.70 -4.84 -7.61
CA TYR A 90 -16.96 -4.68 -6.37
C TYR A 90 -17.82 -4.00 -5.31
N THR A 91 -17.53 -4.30 -4.05
CA THR A 91 -18.12 -3.59 -2.92
C THR A 91 -17.17 -2.53 -2.38
N PHE A 92 -17.72 -1.52 -1.71
CA PHE A 92 -16.95 -0.66 -0.82
C PHE A 92 -17.73 -0.38 0.46
N GLY A 93 -16.98 -0.24 1.54
CA GLY A 93 -17.50 0.20 2.83
C GLY A 93 -17.31 1.70 2.99
N VAL A 94 -18.22 2.34 3.71
CA VAL A 94 -18.07 3.71 4.19
C VAL A 94 -18.37 3.80 5.68
N PHE A 95 -17.52 4.53 6.42
CA PHE A 95 -17.82 5.03 7.75
C PHE A 95 -18.04 6.54 7.69
N LEU A 96 -19.13 7.00 8.29
CA LEU A 96 -19.56 8.39 8.35
C LEU A 96 -19.74 8.79 9.83
N PRO A 97 -18.69 9.27 10.53
CA PRO A 97 -18.79 9.72 11.91
C PRO A 97 -19.82 10.83 12.12
N ASP A 98 -20.50 10.84 13.26
CA ASP A 98 -21.37 11.96 13.66
C ASP A 98 -20.54 13.24 13.85
N GLU A 99 -19.37 13.11 14.51
CA GLU A 99 -18.38 14.18 14.68
C GLU A 99 -17.36 14.15 13.53
N TRP A 100 -17.77 14.64 12.37
CA TRP A 100 -16.94 14.66 11.16
C TRP A 100 -16.08 15.92 11.04
N ASN A 101 -14.77 15.73 10.85
CA ASN A 101 -13.77 16.80 10.74
C ASN A 101 -13.73 17.49 9.35
N LYS A 102 -14.69 17.19 8.46
CA LYS A 102 -14.79 17.65 7.05
C LYS A 102 -13.74 17.06 6.09
N ARG A 103 -13.03 16.01 6.47
CA ARG A 103 -12.04 15.32 5.63
C ARG A 103 -12.52 13.94 5.20
N PHE A 104 -12.09 13.53 4.02
CA PHE A 104 -12.32 12.19 3.46
C PHE A 104 -11.00 11.41 3.48
N LEU A 105 -11.03 10.10 3.79
CA LEU A 105 -9.86 9.23 3.74
C LEU A 105 -10.18 7.88 3.10
N ALA A 106 -9.49 7.52 2.03
CA ALA A 106 -9.48 6.16 1.51
C ALA A 106 -8.30 5.35 2.09
N VAL A 107 -8.55 4.07 2.38
CA VAL A 107 -7.53 3.08 2.73
C VAL A 107 -7.65 1.86 1.81
N GLY A 108 -6.51 1.26 1.48
CA GLY A 108 -6.45 0.16 0.51
C GLY A 108 -6.16 -1.23 1.07
N ASN A 109 -5.85 -2.13 0.14
CA ASN A 109 -5.70 -3.58 0.33
C ASN A 109 -4.22 -4.02 0.31
N GLY A 110 -3.90 -5.17 0.91
CA GLY A 110 -2.55 -5.75 0.99
C GLY A 110 -2.38 -7.02 0.14
N GLY A 111 -1.21 -7.19 -0.50
CA GLY A 111 -0.99 -8.30 -1.44
C GLY A 111 -2.05 -8.34 -2.55
N PHE A 112 -2.56 -9.52 -2.87
CA PHE A 112 -3.68 -9.76 -3.80
C PHE A 112 -5.00 -10.06 -3.07
N SER A 113 -5.18 -9.52 -1.86
CA SER A 113 -6.44 -9.65 -1.13
C SER A 113 -7.56 -8.86 -1.80
N GLY A 114 -8.75 -9.44 -1.82
CA GLY A 114 -10.00 -8.71 -2.00
C GLY A 114 -10.87 -8.86 -0.76
N ASP A 115 -11.21 -7.73 -0.13
CA ASP A 115 -12.21 -7.55 0.93
C ASP A 115 -12.15 -6.10 1.42
N ILE A 116 -13.23 -5.60 2.04
CA ILE A 116 -13.25 -4.25 2.62
C ILE A 116 -12.40 -4.23 3.89
N ASN A 117 -11.42 -3.32 3.99
CA ASN A 117 -10.57 -3.19 5.17
C ASN A 117 -11.23 -2.32 6.25
N TRP A 118 -12.27 -2.88 6.88
CA TRP A 118 -13.03 -2.22 7.96
C TRP A 118 -12.14 -1.79 9.13
N TYR A 119 -11.12 -2.58 9.46
CA TYR A 119 -10.18 -2.26 10.54
C TYR A 119 -9.40 -0.97 10.28
N ALA A 120 -8.78 -0.84 9.11
CA ALA A 120 -8.02 0.35 8.74
C ALA A 120 -8.93 1.59 8.58
N MET A 121 -10.13 1.40 8.04
CA MET A 121 -11.18 2.44 8.04
C MET A 121 -11.49 2.90 9.47
N GLY A 122 -11.60 1.97 10.42
CA GLY A 122 -11.84 2.27 11.82
C GLY A 122 -10.76 3.15 12.44
N THR A 123 -9.48 2.92 12.11
CA THR A 123 -8.38 3.80 12.53
C THR A 123 -8.58 5.23 12.01
N GLY A 124 -8.87 5.40 10.72
CA GLY A 124 -9.14 6.73 10.13
C GLY A 124 -10.37 7.43 10.72
N ALA A 125 -11.41 6.68 11.05
CA ALA A 125 -12.62 7.21 11.70
C ALA A 125 -12.33 7.74 13.11
N LYS A 126 -11.36 7.17 13.85
CA LYS A 126 -10.91 7.68 15.17
C LYS A 126 -10.26 9.07 15.09
N TYR A 127 -9.65 9.44 13.95
CA TYR A 127 -9.20 10.81 13.67
C TYR A 127 -10.35 11.74 13.15
N GLY A 128 -11.59 11.26 13.08
CA GLY A 128 -12.78 12.02 12.67
C GLY A 128 -12.99 12.14 11.14
N PHE A 129 -12.30 11.34 10.32
CA PHE A 129 -12.51 11.31 8.87
C PHE A 129 -13.76 10.51 8.50
N ALA A 130 -14.41 10.89 7.41
CA ALA A 130 -15.26 9.95 6.68
C ALA A 130 -14.35 9.01 5.88
N THR A 131 -14.43 7.69 6.12
CA THR A 131 -13.45 6.73 5.59
C THR A 131 -14.05 5.72 4.63
N ILE A 132 -13.28 5.27 3.63
CA ILE A 132 -13.65 4.13 2.78
C ILE A 132 -12.55 3.10 2.57
N SER A 133 -12.97 1.89 2.19
CA SER A 133 -12.13 0.84 1.59
C SER A 133 -12.99 0.01 0.63
N THR A 134 -12.38 -0.52 -0.43
CA THR A 134 -13.06 -1.39 -1.41
C THR A 134 -12.60 -2.84 -1.29
N SER A 135 -13.46 -3.80 -1.66
CA SER A 135 -13.09 -5.21 -1.82
C SER A 135 -12.30 -5.52 -3.08
N THR A 136 -12.07 -4.56 -3.97
CA THR A 136 -11.33 -4.76 -5.23
C THR A 136 -11.90 -5.82 -6.19
N GLY A 137 -13.18 -6.18 -5.99
CA GLY A 137 -13.95 -7.01 -6.94
C GLY A 137 -13.91 -8.52 -6.69
N HIS A 138 -13.40 -8.96 -5.54
CA HIS A 138 -13.31 -10.37 -5.18
C HIS A 138 -13.20 -10.55 -3.65
N ASN A 139 -13.20 -11.81 -3.19
CA ASN A 139 -12.97 -12.21 -1.80
C ASN A 139 -11.77 -13.17 -1.81
N SER A 140 -10.65 -12.80 -1.18
CA SER A 140 -9.42 -13.62 -1.17
C SER A 140 -8.45 -13.20 -0.07
N THR A 141 -7.55 -14.11 0.31
CA THR A 141 -6.38 -13.77 1.13
C THR A 141 -5.26 -13.14 0.28
N SER A 142 -4.26 -12.53 0.91
CA SER A 142 -3.19 -11.77 0.23
C SER A 142 -2.36 -12.55 -0.80
N GLN A 143 -2.34 -13.89 -0.77
CA GLN A 143 -1.61 -14.74 -1.72
C GLN A 143 -2.52 -15.55 -2.65
N ASP A 144 -3.83 -15.54 -2.45
CA ASP A 144 -4.78 -16.25 -3.33
C ASP A 144 -5.12 -15.37 -4.53
N MET A 145 -4.77 -15.86 -5.73
CA MET A 145 -5.01 -15.19 -7.00
C MET A 145 -5.96 -15.97 -7.91
N SER A 146 -6.62 -17.02 -7.40
CA SER A 146 -7.52 -17.88 -8.19
C SER A 146 -8.67 -17.11 -8.85
N TRP A 147 -9.15 -16.05 -8.18
CA TRP A 147 -10.16 -15.10 -8.68
C TRP A 147 -9.78 -14.39 -10.00
N ALA A 148 -8.48 -14.29 -10.29
CA ALA A 148 -7.97 -13.58 -11.46
C ALA A 148 -8.01 -14.43 -12.73
N LEU A 149 -8.07 -15.77 -12.61
CA LEU A 149 -7.93 -16.69 -13.74
C LEU A 149 -8.98 -16.43 -14.83
N ASN A 150 -8.52 -16.08 -16.03
CA ASN A 150 -9.34 -15.71 -17.19
C ASN A 150 -10.32 -14.54 -16.95
N ASN A 151 -10.04 -13.68 -15.96
CA ASN A 151 -10.96 -12.65 -15.47
C ASN A 151 -10.38 -11.22 -15.59
N PRO A 152 -10.26 -10.66 -16.81
CA PRO A 152 -9.58 -9.37 -17.04
C PRO A 152 -10.28 -8.17 -16.39
N GLU A 153 -11.60 -8.22 -16.22
CA GLU A 153 -12.36 -7.14 -15.61
C GLU A 153 -12.12 -7.06 -14.09
N THR A 154 -12.09 -8.19 -13.38
CA THR A 154 -11.71 -8.18 -11.96
C THR A 154 -10.22 -7.83 -11.77
N LYS A 155 -9.33 -8.20 -12.72
CA LYS A 155 -7.93 -7.71 -12.73
C LYS A 155 -7.87 -6.17 -12.83
N ALA A 156 -8.73 -5.55 -13.65
CA ALA A 156 -8.82 -4.08 -13.75
C ALA A 156 -9.41 -3.43 -12.49
N ASP A 157 -10.38 -4.07 -11.84
CA ASP A 157 -10.93 -3.62 -10.55
C ASP A 157 -9.83 -3.58 -9.47
N TRP A 158 -9.04 -4.64 -9.30
CA TRP A 158 -7.91 -4.66 -8.36
C TRP A 158 -6.76 -3.73 -8.74
N ALA A 159 -6.48 -3.57 -10.04
CA ALA A 159 -5.42 -2.69 -10.49
C ALA A 159 -5.65 -1.23 -10.09
N GLY A 160 -6.89 -0.74 -10.11
CA GLY A 160 -7.23 0.60 -9.59
C GLY A 160 -8.67 1.07 -9.83
N ARG A 161 -9.41 0.47 -10.77
CA ARG A 161 -10.77 0.93 -11.13
C ARG A 161 -11.73 0.91 -9.95
N SER A 162 -11.62 -0.07 -9.06
CA SER A 162 -12.46 -0.17 -7.86
C SER A 162 -12.22 0.98 -6.86
N LEU A 163 -10.96 1.34 -6.60
CA LEU A 163 -10.61 2.44 -5.69
C LEU A 163 -11.11 3.78 -6.24
N HIS A 164 -10.90 4.04 -7.52
CA HIS A 164 -11.34 5.28 -8.16
C HIS A 164 -12.87 5.43 -8.13
N GLY A 165 -13.62 4.43 -8.61
CA GLY A 165 -15.09 4.47 -8.63
C GLY A 165 -15.71 4.53 -7.23
N SER A 166 -15.16 3.79 -6.26
CA SER A 166 -15.54 3.89 -4.84
C SER A 166 -15.28 5.29 -4.29
N THR A 167 -14.16 5.93 -4.66
CA THR A 167 -13.79 7.28 -4.20
C THR A 167 -14.73 8.34 -4.76
N ILE A 168 -15.12 8.26 -6.04
CA ILE A 168 -16.14 9.14 -6.63
C ILE A 168 -17.47 9.00 -5.88
N LEU A 169 -18.00 7.78 -5.78
CA LEU A 169 -19.34 7.58 -5.25
C LEU A 169 -19.41 7.87 -3.74
N ALA A 170 -18.37 7.52 -2.99
CA ALA A 170 -18.30 7.84 -1.57
C ALA A 170 -18.20 9.35 -1.29
N LYS A 171 -17.55 10.14 -2.16
CA LYS A 171 -17.58 11.61 -2.05
C LYS A 171 -18.99 12.17 -2.25
N ALA A 172 -19.78 11.58 -3.15
CA ALA A 172 -21.19 11.93 -3.33
C ALA A 172 -22.04 11.57 -2.10
N ILE A 173 -21.88 10.35 -1.56
CA ILE A 173 -22.52 9.91 -0.30
C ILE A 173 -22.18 10.86 0.85
N VAL A 174 -20.91 11.20 1.04
CA VAL A 174 -20.45 12.16 2.07
C VAL A 174 -21.10 13.53 1.88
N ALA A 175 -21.14 14.04 0.65
CA ALA A 175 -21.77 15.33 0.34
C ALA A 175 -23.28 15.34 0.67
N GLY A 176 -24.00 14.27 0.34
CA GLY A 176 -25.42 14.12 0.66
C GLY A 176 -25.68 13.92 2.16
N TYR A 177 -24.94 13.00 2.79
CA TYR A 177 -25.10 12.62 4.19
C TYR A 177 -24.88 13.80 5.14
N TYR A 178 -23.82 14.58 4.95
CA TYR A 178 -23.53 15.78 5.77
C TYR A 178 -24.11 17.09 5.20
N GLY A 179 -24.73 17.06 4.02
CA GLY A 179 -25.16 18.25 3.27
C GLY A 179 -24.01 19.18 2.86
N ASN A 180 -22.76 18.70 2.92
CA ASN A 180 -21.54 19.44 2.61
C ASN A 180 -20.50 18.46 2.06
N ALA A 181 -19.86 18.79 0.93
CA ALA A 181 -18.74 18.01 0.41
C ALA A 181 -17.53 18.05 1.37
N ALA A 182 -16.67 17.03 1.31
CA ALA A 182 -15.39 17.03 2.01
C ALA A 182 -14.53 18.23 1.56
N ARG A 183 -13.89 18.92 2.52
CA ARG A 183 -13.00 20.05 2.24
C ARG A 183 -11.69 19.59 1.59
N LYS A 184 -11.22 18.40 1.99
CA LYS A 184 -9.99 17.76 1.51
C LYS A 184 -10.16 16.23 1.51
N SER A 185 -9.53 15.58 0.53
CA SER A 185 -9.56 14.14 0.30
C SER A 185 -8.16 13.55 0.45
N TYR A 186 -8.04 12.46 1.20
CA TYR A 186 -6.77 11.86 1.55
C TYR A 186 -6.74 10.36 1.24
N TYR A 187 -5.54 9.82 1.06
CA TYR A 187 -5.28 8.39 0.94
C TYR A 187 -4.19 7.97 1.94
N SER A 188 -4.33 6.79 2.55
CA SER A 188 -3.27 6.18 3.36
C SER A 188 -3.15 4.68 3.08
N GLY A 189 -1.97 4.22 2.69
CA GLY A 189 -1.72 2.81 2.41
C GLY A 189 -0.24 2.42 2.33
N CYS A 190 0.14 1.26 2.86
CA CYS A 190 1.44 0.63 2.62
C CYS A 190 1.40 -0.66 1.76
N SER A 191 2.45 -1.01 1.00
CA SER A 191 2.52 -2.21 0.13
C SER A 191 1.66 -2.10 -1.15
N THR A 192 0.80 -3.08 -1.47
CA THR A 192 -0.17 -2.99 -2.60
C THR A 192 -1.00 -1.71 -2.54
N LYS A 193 -1.41 -1.27 -1.36
CA LYS A 193 -2.13 0.00 -1.18
C LYS A 193 -1.23 1.22 -1.31
N GLY A 194 0.05 1.12 -0.96
CA GLY A 194 1.05 2.13 -1.36
C GLY A 194 1.09 2.32 -2.88
N ARG A 195 1.06 1.22 -3.64
CA ARG A 195 0.92 1.23 -5.11
C ARG A 195 -0.43 1.81 -5.56
N GLN A 196 -1.55 1.43 -4.94
CA GLN A 196 -2.87 1.98 -5.26
C GLN A 196 -2.91 3.52 -5.09
N GLY A 197 -2.34 4.04 -4.01
CA GLY A 197 -2.24 5.49 -3.76
C GLY A 197 -1.40 6.21 -4.82
N VAL A 198 -0.16 5.74 -5.06
CA VAL A 198 0.70 6.30 -6.13
C VAL A 198 0.00 6.24 -7.49
N LYS A 199 -0.64 5.11 -7.83
CA LYS A 199 -1.34 4.94 -9.09
C LYS A 199 -2.55 5.85 -9.24
N SER A 200 -3.26 6.14 -8.15
CA SER A 200 -4.32 7.16 -8.16
C SER A 200 -3.76 8.55 -8.47
N ALA A 201 -2.60 8.95 -7.94
CA ALA A 201 -1.94 10.21 -8.36
C ALA A 201 -1.57 10.25 -9.85
N GLN A 202 -1.26 9.09 -10.43
CA GLN A 202 -0.84 8.94 -11.83
C GLN A 202 -2.00 8.95 -12.82
N ASP A 203 -3.08 8.24 -12.50
CA ASP A 203 -4.20 7.97 -13.43
C ASP A 203 -5.45 8.83 -13.11
N HIS A 204 -5.64 9.21 -11.85
CA HIS A 204 -6.82 9.90 -11.31
C HIS A 204 -6.45 11.03 -10.32
N PRO A 205 -5.68 12.05 -10.75
CA PRO A 205 -5.09 13.10 -9.88
C PRO A 205 -6.12 13.99 -9.15
N GLU A 206 -7.41 13.83 -9.41
CA GLU A 206 -8.55 14.43 -8.69
C GLU A 206 -9.08 13.62 -7.51
N ASP A 207 -8.64 12.36 -7.32
CA ASP A 207 -9.13 11.50 -6.25
C ASP A 207 -8.67 11.99 -4.87
N PHE A 208 -7.44 12.46 -4.74
CA PHE A 208 -6.85 12.84 -3.44
C PHE A 208 -6.07 14.16 -3.53
N ASP A 209 -6.25 15.02 -2.53
CA ASP A 209 -5.39 16.17 -2.27
C ASP A 209 -4.08 15.75 -1.57
N GLY A 210 -4.11 14.65 -0.82
CA GLY A 210 -2.97 14.14 -0.06
C GLY A 210 -2.87 12.61 -0.09
N ILE A 211 -1.68 12.07 -0.33
CA ILE A 211 -1.43 10.62 -0.39
C ILE A 211 -0.26 10.25 0.54
N LEU A 212 -0.51 9.35 1.49
CA LEU A 212 0.52 8.70 2.31
C LEU A 212 0.76 7.28 1.79
N ALA A 213 1.93 7.04 1.20
CA ALA A 213 2.25 5.81 0.46
C ALA A 213 3.46 5.07 1.06
N GLY A 214 3.20 4.05 1.88
CA GLY A 214 4.22 3.17 2.43
C GLY A 214 4.66 2.07 1.46
N ALA A 215 5.94 1.72 1.46
CA ALA A 215 6.57 0.65 0.69
C ALA A 215 5.85 0.27 -0.64
N PRO A 216 5.65 1.21 -1.59
CA PRO A 216 4.74 0.97 -2.70
C PRO A 216 5.22 -0.16 -3.63
N ALA A 217 4.33 -1.11 -3.92
CA ALA A 217 4.53 -2.20 -4.90
C ALA A 217 4.51 -1.70 -6.36
N GLY A 218 5.23 -0.61 -6.67
CA GLY A 218 5.09 0.16 -7.90
C GLY A 218 5.47 -0.60 -9.17
N MET A 219 6.46 -1.50 -9.09
CA MET A 219 6.90 -2.37 -10.19
C MET A 219 6.27 -3.77 -10.08
N SER A 220 4.96 -3.83 -9.81
CA SER A 220 4.18 -5.03 -9.49
C SER A 220 4.43 -6.25 -10.39
N THR A 221 4.57 -6.07 -11.71
CA THR A 221 4.81 -7.18 -12.65
C THR A 221 6.16 -7.85 -12.45
N SER A 222 7.21 -7.06 -12.20
CA SER A 222 8.56 -7.57 -11.94
C SER A 222 8.69 -8.10 -10.51
N GLN A 223 8.04 -7.45 -9.55
CA GLN A 223 8.03 -7.83 -8.14
C GLN A 223 7.57 -9.27 -7.92
N GLN A 224 6.43 -9.65 -8.49
CA GLN A 224 5.87 -11.00 -8.30
C GLN A 224 6.81 -12.07 -8.85
N LEU A 225 7.37 -11.86 -10.04
CA LEU A 225 8.34 -12.80 -10.62
C LEU A 225 9.69 -12.80 -9.88
N TRP A 226 10.06 -11.69 -9.23
CA TRP A 226 11.19 -11.65 -8.31
C TRP A 226 10.94 -12.50 -7.05
N GLN A 227 9.73 -12.48 -6.47
CA GLN A 227 9.34 -13.36 -5.35
C GLN A 227 9.48 -14.86 -5.71
N LEU A 228 9.19 -15.22 -6.96
CA LEU A 228 9.47 -16.57 -7.47
C LEU A 228 10.99 -16.82 -7.54
N LYS A 229 11.75 -15.87 -8.10
CA LYS A 229 13.20 -16.00 -8.30
C LYS A 229 13.97 -16.20 -6.98
N VAL A 230 13.65 -15.46 -5.92
CA VAL A 230 14.41 -15.55 -4.64
C VAL A 230 14.25 -16.92 -3.98
N GLY A 231 13.05 -17.51 -4.01
CA GLY A 231 12.84 -18.90 -3.59
C GLY A 231 13.58 -19.90 -4.47
N ALA A 232 13.51 -19.72 -5.80
CA ALA A 232 14.21 -20.59 -6.76
C ALA A 232 15.75 -20.53 -6.64
N ILE A 233 16.33 -19.37 -6.29
CA ILE A 233 17.78 -19.21 -6.04
C ILE A 233 18.26 -20.07 -4.87
N ASN A 234 17.42 -20.28 -3.85
CA ASN A 234 17.81 -21.02 -2.65
C ASN A 234 17.70 -22.54 -2.82
N LEU A 235 16.95 -23.03 -3.80
CA LEU A 235 16.71 -24.45 -4.06
C LEU A 235 17.85 -25.15 -4.83
N PRO A 236 18.01 -26.48 -4.72
CA PRO A 236 17.21 -27.43 -3.92
C PRO A 236 17.66 -27.54 -2.45
N VAL A 237 16.76 -27.98 -1.57
CA VAL A 237 16.97 -28.05 -0.10
C VAL A 237 18.13 -28.95 0.33
N ASP A 238 18.40 -30.02 -0.41
CA ASP A 238 19.54 -30.94 -0.23
C ASP A 238 20.82 -30.46 -0.94
N GLY A 239 20.73 -29.35 -1.69
CA GLY A 239 21.85 -28.75 -2.41
C GLY A 239 22.85 -28.07 -1.47
N PRO A 240 24.15 -28.04 -1.83
CA PRO A 240 25.19 -27.47 -0.97
C PRO A 240 25.08 -25.95 -0.79
N GLY A 241 24.32 -25.26 -1.66
CA GLY A 241 24.07 -23.83 -1.59
C GLY A 241 22.82 -23.43 -0.80
N TYR A 242 21.98 -24.37 -0.35
CA TYR A 242 20.76 -24.07 0.38
C TYR A 242 21.05 -23.33 1.69
N LEU A 243 20.33 -22.24 1.93
CA LEU A 243 20.30 -21.46 3.16
C LEU A 243 19.08 -21.89 4.00
N PRO A 244 19.25 -22.69 5.07
CA PRO A 244 18.20 -22.93 6.04
C PRO A 244 17.76 -21.63 6.71
N ASN A 245 16.46 -21.51 7.02
CA ASN A 245 15.85 -20.33 7.61
C ASN A 245 16.59 -19.79 8.85
N ALA A 246 17.11 -20.68 9.70
CA ALA A 246 17.87 -20.32 10.90
C ALA A 246 19.19 -19.58 10.62
N LEU A 247 19.71 -19.57 9.39
CA LEU A 247 20.91 -18.81 9.04
C LEU A 247 20.63 -17.33 8.73
N PHE A 248 19.38 -16.94 8.45
CA PHE A 248 19.07 -15.54 8.12
C PHE A 248 19.29 -14.61 9.33
N GLU A 249 18.99 -15.06 10.55
CA GLU A 249 19.35 -14.32 11.77
C GLU A 249 20.88 -14.19 11.93
N VAL A 250 21.63 -15.27 11.68
CA VAL A 250 23.11 -15.27 11.72
C VAL A 250 23.71 -14.32 10.69
N ILE A 251 23.09 -14.23 9.50
CA ILE A 251 23.52 -13.30 8.45
C ILE A 251 23.24 -11.86 8.89
N GLY A 252 22.04 -11.55 9.38
CA GLY A 252 21.67 -10.22 9.88
C GLY A 252 22.56 -9.75 11.03
N GLN A 253 22.92 -10.65 11.96
CA GLN A 253 23.88 -10.37 13.03
C GLN A 253 25.27 -10.02 12.50
N GLU A 254 25.78 -10.69 11.45
CA GLU A 254 27.07 -10.31 10.86
C GLU A 254 26.99 -9.01 10.04
N VAL A 255 25.85 -8.72 9.41
CA VAL A 255 25.62 -7.45 8.70
C VAL A 255 25.70 -6.29 9.71
N LEU A 256 24.98 -6.37 10.84
CA LEU A 256 25.14 -5.43 11.96
C LEU A 256 26.58 -5.37 12.46
N ARG A 257 27.23 -6.52 12.73
CA ARG A 257 28.62 -6.56 13.20
C ARG A 257 29.62 -5.91 12.23
N GLN A 258 29.24 -5.63 10.98
CA GLN A 258 30.03 -4.86 10.02
C GLN A 258 29.59 -3.40 9.89
N TYR A 259 28.34 -3.03 10.23
CA TYR A 259 27.72 -1.76 9.82
C TYR A 259 26.84 -1.01 10.82
N ASP A 260 26.63 -1.54 12.03
CA ASP A 260 25.91 -0.88 13.15
C ASP A 260 26.54 0.51 13.44
N GLY A 261 27.71 0.57 14.08
CA GLY A 261 28.50 1.79 14.28
C GLY A 261 29.06 2.51 13.04
N SER A 262 28.45 2.38 11.85
CA SER A 262 28.87 3.09 10.63
C SER A 262 28.50 4.58 10.61
N ASP A 263 27.45 4.98 11.33
CA ASP A 263 27.07 6.37 11.59
C ASP A 263 27.74 6.96 12.86
N GLY A 264 28.35 6.11 13.69
CA GLY A 264 29.01 6.48 14.94
C GLY A 264 28.28 6.07 16.22
N VAL A 265 27.16 5.35 16.12
CA VAL A 265 26.39 4.78 17.24
C VAL A 265 26.27 3.27 17.07
N ASP A 266 26.57 2.48 18.10
CA ASP A 266 26.28 1.03 18.12
C ASP A 266 24.94 0.82 18.86
N ASP A 267 23.81 0.78 18.14
CA ASP A 267 22.45 0.65 18.69
C ASP A 267 21.60 -0.47 18.03
N GLY A 268 22.17 -1.22 17.08
CA GLY A 268 21.51 -2.28 16.34
C GLY A 268 20.76 -1.80 15.09
N VAL A 269 20.95 -0.54 14.68
CA VAL A 269 20.31 0.06 13.50
C VAL A 269 21.34 0.35 12.41
N ILE A 270 20.99 0.05 11.15
CA ILE A 270 21.79 0.47 10.00
C ILE A 270 21.15 1.72 9.42
N MET A 271 21.68 2.90 9.75
CA MET A 271 21.13 4.18 9.29
C MET A 271 21.23 4.38 7.77
N ASP A 272 22.28 3.83 7.14
CA ASP A 272 22.46 3.91 5.68
C ASP A 272 23.03 2.61 5.06
N PRO A 273 22.15 1.63 4.73
CA PRO A 273 22.59 0.39 4.10
C PRO A 273 23.13 0.57 2.67
N LYS A 274 22.97 1.73 2.01
CA LYS A 274 23.52 1.97 0.65
C LYS A 274 25.03 2.11 0.67
N HIS A 275 25.60 2.63 1.75
CA HIS A 275 27.04 2.80 1.89
C HIS A 275 27.76 1.57 2.47
N CYS A 276 27.02 0.49 2.73
CA CYS A 276 27.53 -0.74 3.33
C CYS A 276 28.13 -1.70 2.27
N ASN A 277 29.44 -1.97 2.36
CA ASN A 277 30.16 -2.90 1.47
C ASN A 277 30.28 -4.31 2.10
N PHE A 278 29.13 -4.98 2.27
CA PHE A 278 29.03 -6.22 3.03
C PHE A 278 29.96 -7.34 2.55
N ARG A 279 30.64 -7.97 3.51
CA ARG A 279 31.62 -9.05 3.30
C ARG A 279 31.09 -10.39 3.82
N PRO A 280 30.23 -11.10 3.08
CA PRO A 280 29.67 -12.39 3.52
C PRO A 280 30.74 -13.49 3.66
N GLU A 281 31.95 -13.32 3.12
CA GLU A 281 33.04 -14.28 3.36
C GLU A 281 33.49 -14.34 4.84
N LYS A 282 33.13 -13.35 5.66
CA LYS A 282 33.38 -13.36 7.11
C LYS A 282 32.61 -14.45 7.84
N LEU A 283 31.48 -14.91 7.28
CA LEU A 283 30.70 -16.04 7.80
C LEU A 283 31.25 -17.41 7.38
N LEU A 284 32.35 -17.50 6.62
CA LEU A 284 32.85 -18.80 6.18
C LEU A 284 33.20 -19.72 7.36
N CYS A 285 32.67 -20.95 7.31
CA CYS A 285 32.97 -22.00 8.27
C CYS A 285 34.47 -22.32 8.31
N THR A 286 35.16 -21.81 9.34
CA THR A 286 36.63 -21.90 9.52
C THR A 286 37.04 -22.65 10.79
N SER A 287 36.12 -22.90 11.72
CA SER A 287 36.38 -23.59 12.98
C SER A 287 36.39 -25.13 12.84
N SER A 288 37.08 -25.80 13.76
CA SER A 288 37.01 -27.25 13.94
C SER A 288 36.74 -27.56 15.43
N PRO A 289 35.64 -28.24 15.79
CA PRO A 289 34.56 -28.70 14.91
C PRO A 289 33.78 -27.53 14.27
N VAL A 290 33.21 -27.78 13.09
CA VAL A 290 32.40 -26.79 12.37
C VAL A 290 31.03 -26.67 13.03
N ASN A 291 30.68 -25.49 13.56
CA ASN A 291 29.30 -25.21 13.97
C ASN A 291 28.47 -24.66 12.80
N ARG A 292 27.80 -25.56 12.06
CA ARG A 292 26.95 -25.19 10.91
C ARG A 292 25.71 -24.36 11.26
N SER A 293 25.41 -24.11 12.54
CA SER A 293 24.36 -23.16 12.95
C SER A 293 24.83 -21.72 13.07
N ALA A 294 26.13 -21.44 12.85
CA ALA A 294 26.74 -20.13 13.09
C ALA A 294 27.71 -19.71 11.97
N CYS A 295 27.72 -20.40 10.82
CA CYS A 295 28.60 -20.12 9.70
C CYS A 295 28.01 -20.65 8.38
N LEU A 296 28.45 -20.06 7.27
CA LEU A 296 28.10 -20.43 5.90
C LEU A 296 29.22 -21.26 5.25
N THR A 297 28.83 -22.20 4.40
CA THR A 297 29.74 -22.83 3.44
C THR A 297 29.98 -21.90 2.23
N ALA A 298 31.04 -22.16 1.45
CA ALA A 298 31.31 -21.33 0.27
C ALA A 298 30.17 -21.31 -0.78
N PRO A 299 29.46 -22.42 -1.07
CA PRO A 299 28.27 -22.37 -1.92
C PRO A 299 27.12 -21.55 -1.32
N GLN A 300 26.88 -21.66 -0.01
CA GLN A 300 25.88 -20.83 0.69
C GLN A 300 26.22 -19.33 0.63
N VAL A 301 27.49 -18.94 0.76
CA VAL A 301 27.95 -17.55 0.52
C VAL A 301 27.67 -17.12 -0.92
N SER A 302 27.75 -18.04 -1.90
CA SER A 302 27.41 -17.75 -3.31
C SER A 302 25.90 -17.61 -3.53
N THR A 303 25.06 -18.37 -2.84
CA THR A 303 23.60 -18.19 -2.82
C THR A 303 23.23 -16.84 -2.22
N LEU A 304 23.78 -16.53 -1.05
CA LEU A 304 23.53 -15.27 -0.35
C LEU A 304 23.90 -14.04 -1.20
N LYS A 305 25.03 -14.08 -1.91
CA LYS A 305 25.40 -13.00 -2.86
C LYS A 305 24.35 -12.79 -3.96
N GLN A 306 23.71 -13.85 -4.46
CA GLN A 306 22.66 -13.72 -5.48
C GLN A 306 21.38 -13.10 -4.92
N LEU A 307 21.13 -13.20 -3.62
CA LEU A 307 19.99 -12.56 -2.94
C LEU A 307 20.18 -11.04 -2.73
N TYR A 308 21.39 -10.51 -2.85
CA TYR A 308 21.66 -9.05 -2.82
C TYR A 308 21.87 -8.42 -4.21
N LEU A 309 22.09 -9.22 -5.26
CA LEU A 309 22.38 -8.69 -6.60
C LEU A 309 21.09 -8.25 -7.33
N PRO A 310 21.02 -7.03 -7.90
CA PRO A 310 19.85 -6.55 -8.62
C PRO A 310 19.59 -7.38 -9.88
N LEU A 311 18.33 -7.40 -10.32
CA LEU A 311 17.90 -8.15 -11.49
C LEU A 311 18.17 -7.29 -12.73
N ILE A 312 19.20 -7.69 -13.48
CA ILE A 312 19.54 -7.14 -14.78
C ILE A 312 19.39 -8.20 -15.86
N GLN A 313 18.99 -7.79 -17.05
CA GLN A 313 19.03 -8.60 -18.26
C GLN A 313 19.98 -7.96 -19.26
N LEU A 314 20.88 -8.77 -19.81
CA LEU A 314 21.65 -8.44 -21.01
C LEU A 314 20.81 -8.79 -22.23
N ASP A 315 20.85 -7.93 -23.26
CA ASP A 315 20.36 -8.32 -24.58
C ASP A 315 21.26 -9.40 -25.21
N ALA A 316 20.77 -10.05 -26.27
CA ALA A 316 21.46 -11.20 -26.87
C ALA A 316 22.83 -10.87 -27.46
N ASP A 317 23.06 -9.59 -27.81
CA ASP A 317 24.30 -9.08 -28.38
C ASP A 317 25.22 -8.40 -27.34
N VAL A 318 24.83 -8.40 -26.05
CA VAL A 318 25.58 -7.82 -24.91
C VAL A 318 25.84 -6.30 -25.06
N ASN A 319 24.98 -5.60 -25.82
CA ASN A 319 25.07 -4.16 -26.07
C ASN A 319 24.23 -3.33 -25.09
N ASN A 320 23.13 -3.89 -24.57
CA ASN A 320 22.26 -3.20 -23.62
C ASN A 320 22.07 -3.99 -22.32
N LEU A 321 22.07 -3.24 -21.21
CA LEU A 321 21.70 -3.70 -19.87
C LEU A 321 20.32 -3.13 -19.52
N THR A 322 19.34 -4.00 -19.38
CA THR A 322 17.99 -3.63 -18.91
C THR A 322 17.88 -3.95 -17.42
N TYR A 323 17.61 -2.93 -16.61
CA TYR A 323 17.22 -3.10 -15.22
C TYR A 323 15.78 -3.64 -15.13
N ILE A 324 15.56 -4.69 -14.33
CA ILE A 324 14.25 -5.35 -14.19
C ILE A 324 13.62 -5.06 -12.83
N TYR A 325 14.41 -5.22 -11.75
CA TYR A 325 13.94 -5.10 -10.36
C TYR A 325 15.16 -5.02 -9.41
N PRO A 326 15.05 -4.35 -8.24
CA PRO A 326 16.08 -4.46 -7.20
C PRO A 326 16.08 -5.85 -6.55
N ASN A 327 16.92 -6.03 -5.54
CA ASN A 327 16.93 -7.22 -4.69
C ASN A 327 17.07 -6.78 -3.23
N PHE A 328 17.06 -7.70 -2.27
CA PHE A 328 17.02 -7.33 -0.84
C PHE A 328 18.10 -6.31 -0.44
N GLY A 329 17.72 -5.37 0.43
CA GLY A 329 18.66 -4.46 1.09
C GLY A 329 19.42 -5.16 2.21
N LEU A 330 20.55 -4.57 2.62
CA LEU A 330 21.24 -4.97 3.85
C LEU A 330 20.43 -4.48 5.06
N GLY A 331 20.30 -5.33 6.07
CA GLY A 331 19.46 -5.06 7.24
C GLY A 331 18.04 -5.61 7.14
N SER A 332 17.64 -6.26 6.05
CA SER A 332 16.33 -6.94 5.96
C SER A 332 16.37 -8.45 6.21
N GLU A 333 17.54 -9.00 6.57
CA GLU A 333 17.83 -10.44 6.59
C GLU A 333 16.79 -11.26 7.35
N VAL A 334 16.38 -10.81 8.54
CA VAL A 334 15.41 -11.51 9.39
C VAL A 334 14.02 -11.55 8.74
N GLN A 335 13.64 -10.52 7.98
CA GLN A 335 12.37 -10.46 7.27
C GLN A 335 12.42 -11.07 5.85
N MET A 336 13.61 -11.32 5.27
CA MET A 336 13.71 -11.95 3.93
C MET A 336 12.88 -13.24 3.81
N LEU A 337 12.68 -13.97 4.91
CA LEU A 337 11.83 -15.17 4.96
C LEU A 337 10.36 -14.93 4.56
N SER A 338 9.84 -13.70 4.69
CA SER A 338 8.51 -13.31 4.20
C SER A 338 8.37 -13.38 2.68
N SER A 339 9.49 -13.32 1.95
CA SER A 339 9.57 -13.48 0.49
C SER A 339 9.70 -14.94 0.03
N PHE A 340 9.76 -15.92 0.93
CA PHE A 340 9.81 -17.36 0.59
C PHE A 340 8.43 -18.01 0.73
N GLY A 341 8.22 -19.14 0.04
CA GLY A 341 7.03 -19.97 0.19
C GLY A 341 7.13 -20.96 1.35
N PRO A 342 5.99 -21.54 1.78
CA PRO A 342 5.98 -22.60 2.79
C PRO A 342 6.76 -23.83 2.29
N ASN A 343 7.33 -24.59 3.23
CA ASN A 343 8.07 -25.84 2.96
C ASN A 343 9.26 -25.68 1.99
N ASN A 344 9.85 -24.49 1.92
CA ASN A 344 11.01 -24.12 1.09
C ASN A 344 10.71 -24.01 -0.42
N GLU A 345 9.45 -23.97 -0.84
CA GLU A 345 9.08 -23.65 -2.23
C GLU A 345 9.17 -22.14 -2.51
N PRO A 346 9.15 -21.69 -3.78
CA PRO A 346 8.98 -20.28 -4.12
C PRO A 346 7.65 -19.70 -3.60
N SER A 347 7.62 -18.38 -3.38
CA SER A 347 6.43 -17.73 -2.83
C SER A 347 5.24 -17.76 -3.80
N LEU A 348 4.03 -17.95 -3.25
CA LEU A 348 2.78 -17.89 -4.00
C LEU A 348 2.57 -16.53 -4.68
N TYR A 349 3.11 -15.45 -4.10
CA TYR A 349 3.19 -14.13 -4.75
C TYR A 349 3.79 -14.18 -6.15
N GLY A 350 4.66 -15.16 -6.44
CA GLY A 350 5.22 -15.38 -7.76
C GLY A 350 4.59 -16.52 -8.55
N THR A 351 4.36 -17.69 -7.94
CA THR A 351 3.85 -18.86 -8.67
C THR A 351 2.39 -18.73 -9.05
N ASP A 352 1.55 -18.23 -8.14
CA ASP A 352 0.11 -18.09 -8.38
C ASP A 352 -0.18 -16.84 -9.20
N TYR A 353 0.68 -15.82 -9.11
CA TYR A 353 0.70 -14.71 -10.05
C TYR A 353 0.98 -15.17 -11.48
N ALA A 354 2.03 -15.98 -11.68
CA ALA A 354 2.36 -16.49 -13.01
C ALA A 354 1.19 -17.26 -13.61
N LYS A 355 0.62 -18.21 -12.85
CA LYS A 355 -0.50 -19.05 -13.28
C LYS A 355 -1.80 -18.27 -13.51
N ASN A 356 -2.35 -17.71 -12.44
CA ASN A 356 -3.73 -17.19 -12.41
C ASN A 356 -3.84 -15.73 -12.89
N TYR A 357 -2.77 -14.92 -12.74
CA TYR A 357 -2.83 -13.49 -13.04
C TYR A 357 -2.17 -13.13 -14.38
N LEU A 358 -1.00 -13.69 -14.68
CA LEU A 358 -0.17 -13.28 -15.82
C LEU A 358 -0.38 -14.12 -17.09
N PHE A 359 -0.37 -15.46 -16.96
CA PHE A 359 -0.47 -16.36 -18.11
C PHE A 359 -1.88 -16.89 -18.37
N ASP A 360 -2.76 -16.87 -17.36
CA ASP A 360 -4.08 -17.50 -17.37
C ASP A 360 -4.02 -19.01 -17.67
N ASP A 361 -2.98 -19.65 -17.13
CA ASP A 361 -2.55 -21.02 -17.41
C ASP A 361 -2.20 -21.76 -16.10
N LEU A 362 -3.04 -22.70 -15.70
CA LEU A 362 -2.84 -23.50 -14.47
C LEU A 362 -1.75 -24.58 -14.61
N ASP A 363 -1.47 -24.99 -15.85
CA ASP A 363 -0.46 -26.01 -16.19
C ASP A 363 0.95 -25.41 -16.28
N TRP A 364 1.09 -24.08 -16.22
CA TRP A 364 2.38 -23.38 -16.20
C TRP A 364 3.26 -23.85 -15.03
N ASP A 365 4.39 -24.49 -15.32
CA ASP A 365 5.32 -24.99 -14.32
C ASP A 365 6.55 -24.08 -14.26
N TRP A 366 6.78 -23.46 -13.11
CA TRP A 366 7.94 -22.60 -12.91
C TRP A 366 9.26 -23.33 -13.15
N LYS A 367 9.33 -24.65 -12.90
CA LYS A 367 10.54 -25.48 -13.11
C LYS A 367 10.90 -25.67 -14.58
N VAL A 368 9.94 -25.44 -15.50
CA VAL A 368 10.10 -25.60 -16.95
C VAL A 368 10.04 -24.25 -17.67
N ASN A 369 9.17 -23.35 -17.22
CA ASN A 369 8.79 -22.14 -17.95
C ASN A 369 9.47 -20.86 -17.42
N PHE A 370 9.89 -20.81 -16.16
CA PHE A 370 10.42 -19.58 -15.56
C PHE A 370 11.85 -19.27 -16.04
N ASN A 371 12.04 -18.10 -16.66
CA ASN A 371 13.34 -17.59 -17.06
C ASN A 371 13.30 -16.06 -17.25
N TYR A 372 14.38 -15.44 -17.73
CA TYR A 372 14.41 -13.98 -17.92
C TYR A 372 13.34 -13.44 -18.90
N SER A 373 12.93 -14.19 -19.92
CA SER A 373 11.86 -13.75 -20.83
C SER A 373 10.50 -13.64 -20.14
N THR A 374 10.28 -14.34 -19.02
CA THR A 374 9.06 -14.23 -18.21
C THR A 374 8.86 -12.79 -17.70
N PHE A 375 9.94 -12.09 -17.32
CA PHE A 375 9.88 -10.68 -16.89
C PHE A 375 9.55 -9.72 -18.04
N VAL A 376 10.07 -10.00 -19.25
CA VAL A 376 9.75 -9.22 -20.46
C VAL A 376 8.27 -9.38 -20.81
N GLU A 377 7.76 -10.61 -20.83
CA GLU A 377 6.34 -10.87 -21.08
C GLU A 377 5.44 -10.30 -19.96
N ALA A 378 5.86 -10.30 -18.70
CA ALA A 378 5.13 -9.66 -17.60
C ALA A 378 4.99 -8.16 -17.79
N THR A 379 6.08 -7.48 -18.14
CA THR A 379 6.11 -6.04 -18.41
C THR A 379 5.25 -5.67 -19.62
N LYS A 380 5.29 -6.50 -20.67
CA LYS A 380 4.52 -6.33 -21.91
C LYS A 380 3.02 -6.59 -21.74
N ARG A 381 2.64 -7.60 -20.94
CA ARG A 381 1.24 -7.98 -20.69
C ARG A 381 0.56 -7.05 -19.69
N ASN A 382 1.25 -6.71 -18.60
CA ASN A 382 0.80 -5.84 -17.50
C ASN A 382 -0.73 -5.91 -17.23
N PRO A 383 -1.31 -7.09 -16.90
CA PRO A 383 -2.77 -7.27 -16.93
C PRO A 383 -3.50 -6.36 -15.94
N GLY A 384 -4.46 -5.58 -16.43
CA GLY A 384 -5.14 -4.52 -15.65
C GLY A 384 -4.37 -3.20 -15.54
N ASN A 385 -3.18 -3.08 -16.16
CA ASN A 385 -2.26 -1.95 -16.00
C ASN A 385 -1.82 -1.74 -14.53
N VAL A 386 -1.31 -2.78 -13.86
CA VAL A 386 -1.09 -2.77 -12.40
C VAL A 386 0.10 -1.93 -11.94
N ASN A 387 1.11 -1.77 -12.79
CA ASN A 387 2.30 -0.98 -12.47
C ASN A 387 1.95 0.50 -12.23
N ALA A 388 2.68 1.12 -11.31
CA ALA A 388 2.61 2.55 -10.98
C ALA A 388 3.83 3.27 -11.58
N ASN A 389 3.98 3.18 -12.91
CA ASN A 389 5.15 3.60 -13.67
C ASN A 389 4.90 4.81 -14.60
N ASN A 390 3.83 5.58 -14.39
CA ASN A 390 3.67 6.89 -15.02
C ASN A 390 4.35 7.96 -14.14
N PHE A 391 5.57 8.34 -14.49
CA PHE A 391 6.38 9.25 -13.67
C PHE A 391 6.02 10.74 -13.83
N ASN A 392 5.12 11.10 -14.77
CA ASN A 392 4.70 12.50 -14.94
C ASN A 392 3.51 12.82 -14.04
N LEU A 393 3.78 13.43 -12.88
CA LEU A 393 2.77 13.87 -11.91
C LEU A 393 2.37 15.35 -12.06
N SER A 394 2.60 15.98 -13.22
CA SER A 394 2.29 17.40 -13.46
C SER A 394 0.84 17.79 -13.19
N THR A 395 -0.13 16.93 -13.53
CA THR A 395 -1.55 17.18 -13.24
C THR A 395 -1.86 17.10 -11.74
N PHE A 396 -1.27 16.16 -11.01
CA PHE A 396 -1.41 16.03 -9.56
C PHE A 396 -0.80 17.24 -8.84
N HIS A 397 0.44 17.59 -9.20
CA HIS A 397 1.13 18.78 -8.71
C HIS A 397 0.34 20.07 -9.01
N GLY A 398 -0.10 20.28 -10.26
CA GLY A 398 -0.80 21.48 -10.71
C GLY A 398 -2.17 21.71 -10.04
N ARG A 399 -2.76 20.67 -9.43
CA ARG A 399 -3.96 20.75 -8.59
C ARG A 399 -3.66 21.03 -7.11
N GLY A 400 -2.38 21.07 -6.74
CA GLY A 400 -1.90 21.24 -5.37
C GLY A 400 -1.79 19.95 -4.56
N GLY A 401 -1.89 18.77 -5.21
CA GLY A 401 -1.81 17.47 -4.55
C GLY A 401 -0.44 17.25 -3.89
N LYS A 402 -0.42 16.56 -2.74
CA LYS A 402 0.79 16.24 -1.95
C LYS A 402 0.96 14.74 -1.76
N LEU A 403 2.19 14.25 -1.85
CA LEU A 403 2.55 12.84 -1.67
C LEU A 403 3.68 12.72 -0.64
N VAL A 404 3.43 11.95 0.41
CA VAL A 404 4.44 11.53 1.38
C VAL A 404 4.63 10.03 1.18
N GLN A 405 5.78 9.64 0.67
CA GLN A 405 6.17 8.25 0.55
C GLN A 405 7.07 7.87 1.72
N TYR A 406 6.95 6.65 2.22
CA TYR A 406 7.89 6.10 3.19
C TYR A 406 8.25 4.65 2.86
N HIS A 407 9.44 4.20 3.26
CA HIS A 407 9.86 2.80 3.09
C HIS A 407 10.86 2.41 4.18
N GLY A 408 10.67 1.24 4.79
CA GLY A 408 11.63 0.66 5.73
C GLY A 408 12.93 0.24 5.01
N TYR A 409 14.08 0.53 5.60
CA TYR A 409 15.37 0.02 5.10
C TYR A 409 15.54 -1.48 5.38
N ALA A 410 14.84 -2.03 6.38
CA ALA A 410 14.82 -3.45 6.70
C ALA A 410 13.66 -4.21 6.05
N ASP A 411 13.04 -3.66 4.99
CA ASP A 411 11.95 -4.32 4.28
C ASP A 411 12.43 -5.59 3.56
N GLY A 412 11.97 -6.73 4.06
CA GLY A 412 12.27 -8.07 3.57
C GLY A 412 11.18 -8.66 2.67
N LEU A 413 10.16 -7.88 2.27
CA LEU A 413 9.10 -8.32 1.37
C LEU A 413 9.04 -7.50 0.06
N ILE A 414 9.31 -6.20 0.12
CA ILE A 414 9.49 -5.32 -1.04
C ILE A 414 10.82 -4.59 -0.86
N PRO A 415 11.82 -4.77 -1.74
CA PRO A 415 13.10 -4.09 -1.53
C PRO A 415 12.96 -2.56 -1.57
N THR A 416 13.58 -1.87 -0.61
CA THR A 416 13.51 -0.41 -0.42
C THR A 416 13.78 0.38 -1.71
N ASP A 417 14.66 -0.14 -2.56
CA ASP A 417 15.04 0.44 -3.84
C ASP A 417 13.90 0.61 -4.85
N VAL A 418 12.78 -0.13 -4.73
CA VAL A 418 11.59 0.11 -5.56
C VAL A 418 11.05 1.51 -5.34
N SER A 419 11.07 1.99 -4.09
CA SER A 419 10.66 3.36 -3.77
C SER A 419 11.64 4.40 -4.27
N ARG A 420 12.94 4.11 -4.21
CA ARG A 420 13.93 5.01 -4.78
C ARG A 420 13.81 5.13 -6.30
N VAL A 421 13.60 4.02 -7.02
CA VAL A 421 13.37 4.05 -8.48
C VAL A 421 12.13 4.90 -8.80
N LEU A 422 11.01 4.70 -8.09
CA LEU A 422 9.81 5.51 -8.28
C LEU A 422 10.08 7.01 -8.04
N TYR A 423 10.82 7.36 -6.99
CA TYR A 423 11.16 8.74 -6.67
C TYR A 423 12.14 9.36 -7.68
N ASP A 424 13.24 8.67 -7.99
CA ASP A 424 14.31 9.11 -8.90
C ASP A 424 13.76 9.29 -10.34
N GLU A 425 12.90 8.39 -10.83
CA GLU A 425 12.25 8.52 -12.15
C GLU A 425 11.20 9.64 -12.19
N THR A 426 10.43 9.82 -11.11
CA THR A 426 9.50 10.95 -10.99
C THR A 426 10.26 12.28 -10.93
N TRP A 427 11.37 12.35 -10.20
CA TRP A 427 12.24 13.52 -10.16
C TRP A 427 12.68 13.93 -11.57
N MET A 428 13.17 12.97 -12.38
CA MET A 428 13.59 13.25 -13.76
C MET A 428 12.44 13.78 -14.61
N ALA A 429 11.28 13.10 -14.61
CA ALA A 429 10.11 13.50 -15.40
C ALA A 429 9.51 14.87 -15.00
N MET A 430 9.66 15.27 -13.73
CA MET A 430 9.18 16.56 -13.23
C MET A 430 10.21 17.68 -13.44
N ALA A 431 11.51 17.38 -13.31
CA ALA A 431 12.60 18.33 -13.57
C ALA A 431 12.66 18.76 -15.05
N GLU A 432 12.35 17.86 -16.00
CA GLU A 432 12.19 18.22 -17.43
C GLU A 432 11.11 19.28 -17.68
N GLN A 433 10.13 19.40 -16.78
CA GLN A 433 9.04 20.37 -16.82
C GLN A 433 9.33 21.61 -15.95
N GLY A 434 10.50 21.67 -15.29
CA GLY A 434 10.88 22.76 -14.39
C GLY A 434 10.12 22.75 -13.04
N ILE A 435 9.61 21.59 -12.62
CA ILE A 435 8.90 21.43 -11.35
C ILE A 435 9.85 20.78 -10.33
N ASP A 436 10.02 21.42 -9.17
CA ASP A 436 10.73 20.83 -8.04
C ASP A 436 9.88 19.73 -7.39
N LEU A 437 10.49 18.59 -7.06
CA LEU A 437 9.76 17.49 -6.44
C LEU A 437 9.43 17.81 -4.97
N ASP A 438 10.30 18.51 -4.25
CA ASP A 438 10.13 18.81 -2.81
C ASP A 438 8.94 19.73 -2.51
N ASP A 439 8.42 20.43 -3.53
CA ASP A 439 7.18 21.21 -3.48
C ASP A 439 5.94 20.33 -3.24
N PHE A 440 5.97 19.04 -3.61
CA PHE A 440 4.77 18.20 -3.56
C PHE A 440 4.98 16.70 -3.28
N TYR A 441 6.16 16.12 -3.45
CA TYR A 441 6.43 14.69 -3.23
C TYR A 441 7.74 14.51 -2.47
N ARG A 442 7.67 13.90 -1.28
CA ARG A 442 8.82 13.59 -0.42
C ARG A 442 8.90 12.10 -0.11
N LEU A 443 10.11 11.55 -0.05
CA LEU A 443 10.41 10.16 0.31
C LEU A 443 11.18 10.10 1.63
N PHE A 444 10.64 9.38 2.60
CA PHE A 444 11.29 9.06 3.87
C PHE A 444 11.77 7.60 3.89
N LEU A 445 13.07 7.39 3.97
CA LEU A 445 13.64 6.06 4.19
C LEU A 445 13.83 5.88 5.70
N VAL A 446 13.34 4.77 6.25
CA VAL A 446 13.21 4.55 7.69
C VAL A 446 14.18 3.44 8.14
N PRO A 447 15.33 3.77 8.76
CA PRO A 447 16.29 2.81 9.28
C PRO A 447 15.68 1.78 10.21
N GLY A 448 16.07 0.51 10.02
CA GLY A 448 15.61 -0.63 10.82
C GLY A 448 14.12 -0.98 10.76
N MET A 449 13.24 -0.11 10.25
CA MET A 449 11.84 -0.43 10.01
C MET A 449 11.71 -1.51 8.92
N GLN A 450 10.85 -2.47 9.18
CA GLN A 450 10.52 -3.59 8.29
C GLN A 450 9.38 -3.24 7.31
N HIS A 451 8.84 -4.25 6.60
CA HIS A 451 7.71 -4.09 5.69
C HIS A 451 6.50 -3.47 6.39
N CYS A 452 6.19 -2.23 6.02
CA CYS A 452 5.09 -1.40 6.51
C CYS A 452 5.03 -1.06 8.00
N SER A 453 5.63 -1.86 8.87
CA SER A 453 5.53 -1.75 10.32
C SER A 453 6.53 -2.68 11.00
N GLY A 454 6.73 -2.51 12.30
CA GLY A 454 7.72 -3.27 13.07
C GLY A 454 9.17 -2.92 12.71
N SER A 455 10.11 -3.52 13.44
CA SER A 455 11.53 -3.23 13.29
C SER A 455 12.41 -4.46 13.41
N MET A 456 13.59 -4.39 12.80
CA MET A 456 14.78 -5.09 13.29
C MET A 456 15.17 -4.47 14.63
N TYR A 457 15.40 -5.31 15.65
CA TYR A 457 15.87 -4.89 16.98
C TYR A 457 15.04 -3.72 17.55
N ASP A 458 15.69 -2.74 18.18
CA ASP A 458 15.04 -1.60 18.84
C ASP A 458 14.89 -0.35 17.95
N ALA A 459 14.99 -0.50 16.62
CA ALA A 459 14.85 0.64 15.70
C ALA A 459 13.46 1.32 15.80
N PRO A 460 13.39 2.66 15.84
CA PRO A 460 12.12 3.36 15.89
C PRO A 460 11.37 3.26 14.56
N TRP A 461 10.11 2.83 14.62
CA TRP A 461 9.30 2.55 13.43
C TRP A 461 7.90 3.17 13.48
N TYR A 462 7.40 3.58 14.65
CA TYR A 462 6.03 4.06 14.78
C TYR A 462 5.92 5.58 14.59
N PHE A 463 5.32 6.04 13.49
CA PHE A 463 5.06 7.45 13.21
C PHE A 463 3.66 7.70 12.61
N GLY A 464 2.64 6.94 13.05
CA GLY A 464 1.24 7.19 12.68
C GLY A 464 0.88 6.93 11.21
N ALA A 465 1.69 6.14 10.49
CA ALA A 465 1.40 5.79 9.11
C ALA A 465 0.55 4.51 8.97
N SER A 466 0.23 4.13 7.73
CA SER A 466 -0.72 3.06 7.42
C SER A 466 -0.35 1.73 8.09
N GLU A 467 -1.27 1.14 8.85
CA GLU A 467 -1.11 -0.13 9.57
C GLU A 467 -0.09 -0.11 10.72
N HIS A 468 0.43 1.06 11.11
CA HIS A 468 1.30 1.14 12.28
C HIS A 468 0.52 0.81 13.56
N SER A 469 -0.66 1.42 13.74
CA SER A 469 -1.53 1.19 14.91
C SER A 469 -1.88 -0.29 15.09
N SER A 470 -2.25 -1.01 14.02
CA SER A 470 -2.71 -2.42 14.10
C SER A 470 -1.74 -3.39 14.77
N ASN A 471 -0.44 -3.07 14.77
CA ASN A 471 0.57 -3.89 15.44
C ASN A 471 0.65 -3.64 16.96
N LEU A 472 0.13 -2.51 17.43
CA LEU A 472 0.14 -2.08 18.83
C LEU A 472 -1.27 -2.01 19.48
N GLU A 473 -2.37 -1.92 18.70
CA GLU A 473 -3.73 -1.76 19.26
C GLU A 473 -4.19 -3.03 20.01
N ALA A 474 -3.97 -3.10 21.32
CA ALA A 474 -4.66 -4.08 22.17
C ALA A 474 -6.17 -3.80 22.18
N ASN A 475 -6.97 -4.74 21.68
CA ASN A 475 -8.43 -4.62 21.54
C ASN A 475 -8.93 -3.46 20.65
N GLY A 476 -8.09 -2.92 19.78
CA GLY A 476 -8.46 -1.88 18.81
C GLY A 476 -8.62 -0.47 19.39
N GLN A 477 -7.96 -0.15 20.50
CA GLN A 477 -7.84 1.24 20.98
C GLN A 477 -6.87 2.04 20.10
N HIS A 478 -7.17 3.31 19.82
CA HIS A 478 -6.26 4.14 19.01
C HIS A 478 -4.92 4.33 19.72
N VAL A 479 -3.83 4.07 19.00
CA VAL A 479 -2.46 4.29 19.47
C VAL A 479 -1.88 5.50 18.74
N PHE A 480 -1.56 6.55 19.50
CA PHE A 480 -0.83 7.72 18.99
C PHE A 480 0.67 7.39 18.87
N PRO A 481 1.45 8.08 18.04
CA PRO A 481 2.89 7.81 17.94
C PRO A 481 3.69 8.14 19.20
N VAL A 482 3.25 9.16 19.92
CA VAL A 482 3.74 9.50 21.25
C VAL A 482 2.50 9.59 22.17
N PRO A 483 2.44 8.83 23.28
CA PRO A 483 1.24 8.79 24.12
C PRO A 483 0.79 10.19 24.60
N GLY A 484 -0.44 10.58 24.23
CA GLY A 484 -1.02 11.88 24.59
C GLY A 484 -0.56 13.06 23.72
N LEU A 485 0.18 12.81 22.63
CA LEU A 485 0.65 13.81 21.69
C LEU A 485 0.13 13.48 20.27
N ASP A 486 -0.75 14.35 19.78
CA ASP A 486 -1.48 14.24 18.51
C ASP A 486 -1.01 15.40 17.61
N ASP A 487 0.13 15.22 16.92
CA ASP A 487 0.78 16.33 16.20
C ASP A 487 1.52 15.94 14.89
N PRO A 488 1.66 16.89 13.94
CA PRO A 488 2.24 16.66 12.61
C PRO A 488 3.73 16.29 12.54
N GLN A 489 4.50 16.37 13.64
CA GLN A 489 5.92 15.99 13.68
C GLN A 489 6.10 14.49 13.97
N HIS A 490 5.18 13.90 14.73
CA HIS A 490 5.23 12.49 15.15
C HIS A 490 4.25 11.59 14.38
N ASP A 491 3.21 12.18 13.76
CA ASP A 491 2.20 11.45 12.98
C ASP A 491 2.22 11.87 11.49
N ALA A 492 2.55 10.93 10.60
CA ALA A 492 2.66 11.18 9.16
C ALA A 492 1.33 11.45 8.45
N LEU A 493 0.20 10.94 8.96
CA LEU A 493 -1.11 11.29 8.43
C LEU A 493 -1.43 12.75 8.77
N LEU A 494 -1.14 13.18 10.01
CA LEU A 494 -1.28 14.59 10.41
C LEU A 494 -0.26 15.50 9.72
N ALA A 495 0.95 15.03 9.45
CA ALA A 495 1.98 15.72 8.66
C ALA A 495 1.45 16.04 7.25
N LEU A 496 0.88 15.04 6.59
CA LEU A 496 0.26 15.17 5.27
C LEU A 496 -0.96 16.12 5.30
N VAL A 497 -1.85 15.97 6.30
CA VAL A 497 -3.00 16.88 6.51
C VAL A 497 -2.54 18.32 6.67
N SER A 498 -1.52 18.55 7.50
CA SER A 498 -0.94 19.88 7.73
C SER A 498 -0.42 20.47 6.42
N TRP A 499 0.37 19.73 5.64
CA TRP A 499 0.92 20.19 4.36
C TRP A 499 -0.17 20.53 3.33
N VAL A 500 -1.21 19.68 3.21
CA VAL A 500 -2.34 19.88 2.29
C VAL A 500 -3.24 21.05 2.69
N GLU A 501 -3.37 21.35 3.98
CA GLU A 501 -4.23 22.41 4.51
C GLU A 501 -3.50 23.76 4.70
N GLY A 502 -2.28 23.90 4.16
CA GLY A 502 -1.53 25.17 4.09
C GLY A 502 -0.39 25.30 5.10
N GLY A 503 -0.06 24.23 5.82
CA GLY A 503 1.15 24.11 6.61
C GLY A 503 2.41 23.99 5.73
N LYS A 504 3.57 23.90 6.40
CA LYS A 504 4.86 23.67 5.73
C LYS A 504 4.93 22.23 5.20
N GLY A 505 5.78 22.01 4.20
CA GLY A 505 6.13 20.66 3.76
C GLY A 505 6.74 19.84 4.90
N VAL A 506 6.47 18.53 4.89
CA VAL A 506 6.97 17.58 5.88
C VAL A 506 8.48 17.47 5.73
N ASN A 507 9.27 18.05 6.63
CA ASN A 507 10.74 18.01 6.54
C ASN A 507 11.34 16.84 7.33
N GLU A 508 10.62 16.35 8.33
CA GLU A 508 11.01 15.29 9.25
C GLU A 508 9.75 14.55 9.72
N LEU A 509 9.93 13.29 10.12
CA LEU A 509 8.93 12.47 10.79
C LEU A 509 9.64 11.78 11.95
N VAL A 510 9.23 12.04 13.17
CA VAL A 510 9.83 11.47 14.37
C VAL A 510 9.16 10.14 14.68
N ALA A 511 9.90 9.04 14.46
CA ALA A 511 9.46 7.70 14.76
C ALA A 511 9.72 7.32 16.23
N THR A 512 8.79 6.57 16.82
CA THR A 512 8.88 6.01 18.17
C THR A 512 9.23 4.53 18.10
N LYS A 513 10.13 4.07 18.99
CA LYS A 513 10.20 2.66 19.41
C LYS A 513 9.39 2.51 20.69
N TYR A 514 8.39 1.63 20.67
CA TYR A 514 7.65 1.27 21.88
C TYR A 514 8.42 0.23 22.69
N ALA A 515 8.34 0.31 24.02
CA ALA A 515 9.00 -0.66 24.90
C ALA A 515 8.42 -2.07 24.64
N ASN A 516 9.26 -2.99 24.17
CA ASN A 516 8.87 -4.33 23.71
C ASN A 516 7.76 -4.32 22.62
N ASP A 517 7.61 -3.22 21.87
CA ASP A 517 6.48 -2.98 20.97
C ASP A 517 5.12 -3.20 21.66
N THR A 518 4.97 -2.67 22.88
CA THR A 518 3.72 -2.68 23.66
C THR A 518 3.35 -1.28 24.16
N VAL A 519 2.04 -0.99 24.20
CA VAL A 519 1.50 0.24 24.80
C VAL A 519 1.30 -0.01 26.29
N SER A 520 2.21 0.54 27.11
CA SER A 520 2.27 0.35 28.57
C SER A 520 2.07 1.66 29.35
#